data_AF-A0A9E5AV58-F1
#
_entry.id   AF-A0A9E5AV58-F1
#
_cell.length_a   1.000
_cell.length_b   1.000
_cell.length_c   1.000
_cell.angle_alpha   90.00
_cell.angle_beta   90.00
_cell.angle_gamma   90.00
#
_symmetry.space_group_name_H-M   'P 1'
#
loop_
_entity.id
_entity.type
_entity.pdbx_description
1 polymer ?
#
loop_
_entity_poly.entity_id
_entity_poly.type
_entity_poly.pdbx_seq_one_letter_code
_entity_poly.pdbx_strand_id
1 'polypeptide(L)'
;MKRTLVCLAALLASAASLIAAELKLGIIGLDTSHVTAFTEILNNPQNKAHVPGARVVAAFKGGSADIESSASRVDGFTKTLTEKYGVKLYETIEEMC
;
A
#
# COMPACT_ATOMS: atom_id res chain seq x y z
N MET A 1 42.25 19.79 5.44
CA MET A 1 41.51 19.66 4.15
C MET A 1 41.21 18.22 3.80
N LYS A 2 42.20 17.34 3.55
CA LYS A 2 41.94 15.92 3.19
C LYS A 2 41.19 15.11 4.27
N ARG A 3 41.54 15.28 5.55
CA ARG A 3 40.85 14.60 6.68
C ARG A 3 39.40 15.06 6.85
N THR A 4 39.16 16.36 6.69
CA THR A 4 37.82 16.98 6.75
C THR A 4 36.92 16.46 5.63
N LEU A 5 37.48 16.25 4.44
CA LEU A 5 36.77 15.71 3.27
C LEU A 5 36.37 14.23 3.46
N VAL A 6 37.24 13.43 4.09
CA VAL A 6 36.96 12.02 4.40
C VAL A 6 35.86 11.89 5.47
N CYS A 7 35.86 12.72 6.50
CA CYS A 7 34.81 12.71 7.53
C CYS A 7 33.43 13.11 6.96
N LEU A 8 33.39 14.11 6.05
CA LEU A 8 32.14 14.54 5.42
C LEU A 8 31.54 13.46 4.50
N ALA A 9 32.40 12.74 3.77
CA ALA A 9 31.98 11.62 2.93
C ALA A 9 31.44 10.44 3.76
N ALA A 10 32.06 10.14 4.91
CA ALA A 10 31.58 9.10 5.82
C ALA A 10 30.21 9.43 6.45
N LEU A 11 29.98 10.71 6.81
CA LEU A 11 28.69 11.19 7.34
C LEU A 11 27.55 11.11 6.31
N LEU A 12 27.82 11.48 5.05
CA LEU A 12 26.85 11.36 3.96
C LEU A 12 26.51 9.90 3.64
N ALA A 13 27.48 8.98 3.72
CA ALA A 13 27.26 7.55 3.53
C ALA A 13 26.40 6.94 4.64
N SER A 14 26.55 7.37 5.89
CA SER A 14 25.73 6.89 7.02
C SER A 14 24.29 7.41 7.02
N ALA A 15 24.02 8.56 6.37
CA ALA A 15 22.67 9.12 6.27
C ALA A 15 21.77 8.37 5.29
N ALA A 16 22.35 7.63 4.34
CA ALA A 16 21.59 6.89 3.33
C ALA A 16 20.93 5.60 3.87
N SER A 17 21.33 5.13 5.05
CA SER A 17 20.89 3.85 5.63
C SER A 17 19.67 3.93 6.54
N LEU A 18 18.97 5.07 6.58
CA LEU A 18 17.78 5.29 7.43
C LEU A 18 16.45 5.14 6.68
N ILE A 19 16.44 4.57 5.47
CA ILE A 19 15.18 4.20 4.81
C ILE A 19 14.64 2.96 5.51
N ALA A 20 13.67 3.15 6.40
CA ALA A 20 12.91 2.05 6.97
C ALA A 20 12.31 1.20 5.85
N ALA A 21 12.32 -0.13 6.02
CA ALA A 21 11.74 -1.03 5.04
C ALA A 21 10.25 -0.67 4.81
N GLU A 22 9.82 -0.65 3.55
CA GLU A 22 8.42 -0.41 3.20
C GLU A 22 7.54 -1.51 3.80
N LEU A 23 6.52 -1.11 4.56
CA LEU A 23 5.52 -2.04 5.08
C LEU A 23 4.58 -2.46 3.96
N LYS A 24 4.50 -3.78 3.72
CA LYS A 24 3.59 -4.36 2.74
C LYS A 24 2.28 -4.73 3.43
N LEU A 25 1.17 -4.16 2.97
CA LEU A 25 -0.15 -4.34 3.56
C LEU A 25 -1.06 -5.19 2.68
N GLY A 26 -1.89 -6.00 3.32
CA GLY A 26 -3.00 -6.74 2.72
C GLY A 26 -4.35 -6.19 3.19
N ILE A 27 -5.36 -6.16 2.32
CA ILE A 27 -6.75 -5.80 2.65
C ILE A 27 -7.67 -7.01 2.47
N ILE A 28 -8.48 -7.31 3.49
CA ILE A 28 -9.50 -8.37 3.47
C ILE A 28 -10.88 -7.70 3.46
N GLY A 29 -11.68 -7.98 2.43
CA GLY A 29 -12.98 -7.34 2.23
C GLY A 29 -12.86 -6.05 1.42
N LEU A 30 -13.40 -6.06 0.21
CA LEU A 30 -13.34 -5.00 -0.80
C LEU A 30 -14.71 -4.40 -1.09
N ASP A 31 -15.56 -4.28 -0.08
CA ASP A 31 -17.00 -3.96 -0.19
C ASP A 31 -17.37 -2.56 0.34
N THR A 32 -16.38 -1.78 0.80
CA THR A 32 -16.58 -0.43 1.32
C THR A 32 -15.68 0.60 0.62
N SER A 33 -16.11 1.86 0.60
CA SER A 33 -15.34 2.96 0.00
C SER A 33 -13.98 3.21 0.65
N HIS A 34 -13.75 2.70 1.86
CA HIS A 34 -12.47 2.89 2.55
C HIS A 34 -11.32 2.16 1.87
N VAL A 35 -11.58 1.03 1.19
CA VAL A 35 -10.51 0.25 0.57
C VAL A 35 -9.83 1.03 -0.56
N THR A 36 -10.60 1.80 -1.33
CA THR A 36 -10.04 2.68 -2.37
C THR A 36 -9.39 3.92 -1.76
N ALA A 37 -10.01 4.53 -0.74
CA ALA A 37 -9.50 5.72 -0.07
C ALA A 37 -8.14 5.47 0.62
N PHE A 38 -8.00 4.36 1.34
CA PHE A 38 -6.74 3.99 1.99
C PHE A 38 -5.68 3.59 0.97
N THR A 39 -6.04 2.78 -0.04
CA THR A 39 -5.09 2.42 -1.10
C THR A 39 -4.60 3.66 -1.84
N GLU A 40 -5.46 4.64 -2.11
CA GLU A 40 -5.07 5.91 -2.72
C GLU A 40 -4.03 6.65 -1.86
N ILE A 41 -4.30 6.85 -0.57
CA ILE A 41 -3.40 7.59 0.32
C ILE A 41 -2.05 6.88 0.50
N LEU A 42 -2.04 5.54 0.51
CA LEU A 42 -0.83 4.75 0.75
C LEU A 42 -0.03 4.47 -0.54
N ASN A 43 -0.68 4.26 -1.67
CA ASN A 43 -0.01 3.86 -2.91
C ASN A 43 0.27 5.02 -3.87
N ASN A 44 -0.41 6.16 -3.73
CA ASN A 44 -0.22 7.31 -4.64
C ASN A 44 0.68 8.39 -4.01
N PRO A 45 1.98 8.46 -4.36
CA PRO A 45 2.89 9.49 -3.85
C PRO A 45 2.56 10.91 -4.33
N GLN A 46 1.69 11.07 -5.34
CA GLN A 46 1.21 12.37 -5.80
C GLN A 46 -0.03 12.86 -5.04
N ASN A 47 -0.63 12.04 -4.17
CA ASN A 47 -1.76 12.46 -3.37
C ASN A 47 -1.32 13.49 -2.30
N LYS A 48 -2.08 14.58 -2.13
CA LYS A 48 -1.77 15.62 -1.14
C LYS A 48 -1.77 15.10 0.30
N ALA A 49 -2.55 14.05 0.58
CA ALA A 49 -2.64 13.41 1.87
C ALA A 49 -1.76 12.14 1.96
N HIS A 50 -0.83 11.92 1.01
CA HIS A 50 -0.04 10.71 0.95
C HIS A 50 0.70 10.42 2.26
N VAL A 51 0.60 9.16 2.70
CA VAL A 51 1.29 8.65 3.90
C VAL A 51 2.39 7.70 3.43
N PRO A 52 3.69 8.09 3.54
CA PRO A 52 4.78 7.23 3.11
C PRO A 52 5.07 6.11 4.11
N GLY A 53 5.83 5.10 3.68
CA GLY A 53 6.35 4.02 4.54
C GLY A 53 5.51 2.74 4.54
N ALA A 54 4.33 2.75 3.91
CA ALA A 54 3.53 1.55 3.71
C ALA A 54 2.84 1.56 2.35
N ARG A 55 2.58 0.37 1.81
CA ARG A 55 1.91 0.19 0.52
C ARG A 55 0.97 -1.01 0.59
N VAL A 56 -0.25 -0.85 0.07
CA VAL A 56 -1.17 -1.96 -0.15
C VAL A 56 -0.70 -2.74 -1.37
N VAL A 57 -0.37 -4.02 -1.19
CA VAL A 57 0.17 -4.89 -2.26
C VAL A 57 -0.65 -6.14 -2.50
N ALA A 58 -1.50 -6.50 -1.55
CA ALA A 58 -2.32 -7.70 -1.59
C ALA A 58 -3.76 -7.38 -1.19
N ALA A 59 -4.72 -8.12 -1.75
CA ALA A 59 -6.10 -8.06 -1.33
C ALA A 59 -6.82 -9.40 -1.48
N PHE A 60 -7.80 -9.62 -0.61
CA PHE A 60 -8.81 -10.66 -0.73
C PHE A 60 -10.19 -10.00 -0.80
N LYS A 61 -11.01 -10.43 -1.77
CA LYS A 61 -12.25 -9.74 -2.15
C LYS A 61 -13.28 -9.66 -1.01
N GLY A 62 -13.57 -10.76 -0.32
CA GLY A 62 -14.51 -10.81 0.81
C GLY A 62 -15.83 -10.07 0.60
N GLY A 63 -16.39 -9.56 1.70
CA GLY A 63 -17.63 -8.77 1.74
C GLY A 63 -18.85 -9.53 2.28
N SER A 64 -19.95 -8.80 2.46
CA SER A 64 -21.22 -9.34 2.98
C SER A 64 -22.21 -9.53 1.83
N ALA A 65 -22.48 -10.78 1.45
CA ALA A 65 -23.33 -11.13 0.30
C ALA A 65 -24.82 -10.84 0.55
N ASP A 66 -25.23 -10.77 1.81
CA ASP A 66 -26.58 -10.48 2.29
C ASP A 66 -26.87 -8.97 2.40
N ILE A 67 -25.84 -8.13 2.29
CA ILE A 67 -25.97 -6.67 2.35
C ILE A 67 -25.76 -6.09 0.95
N GLU A 68 -26.83 -5.64 0.32
CA GLU A 68 -26.82 -5.07 -1.04
C GLU A 68 -25.78 -3.97 -1.23
N SER A 69 -25.67 -3.06 -0.25
CA SER A 69 -24.69 -1.97 -0.31
C SER A 69 -23.25 -2.46 -0.24
N SER A 70 -22.99 -3.65 0.31
CA SER A 70 -21.67 -4.30 0.25
C SER A 70 -21.52 -5.00 -1.10
N ALA A 71 -22.41 -5.95 -1.41
CA ALA A 71 -22.30 -6.87 -2.54
C ALA A 71 -22.23 -6.16 -3.90
N SER A 72 -23.06 -5.13 -4.11
CA SER A 72 -23.15 -4.42 -5.40
C SER A 72 -21.89 -3.63 -5.77
N ARG A 73 -21.01 -3.32 -4.80
CA ARG A 73 -19.85 -2.46 -5.01
C ARG A 73 -18.52 -3.19 -5.07
N VAL A 74 -18.49 -4.46 -4.64
CA VAL A 74 -17.25 -5.22 -4.48
C VAL A 74 -16.46 -5.28 -5.78
N ASP A 75 -17.12 -5.50 -6.90
CA ASP A 75 -16.47 -5.59 -8.22
C ASP A 75 -15.81 -4.27 -8.63
N GLY A 76 -16.50 -3.14 -8.41
CA GLY A 76 -15.97 -1.82 -8.75
C GLY A 76 -14.76 -1.44 -7.90
N PHE A 77 -14.79 -1.74 -6.60
CA PHE A 77 -13.65 -1.51 -5.72
C PHE A 77 -12.50 -2.44 -6.03
N THR A 78 -12.77 -3.74 -6.26
CA THR A 78 -11.76 -4.72 -6.68
C THR A 78 -11.03 -4.25 -7.94
N LYS A 79 -11.78 -3.85 -8.97
CA LYS A 79 -11.22 -3.30 -10.22
C LYS A 79 -10.32 -2.10 -9.97
N THR A 80 -10.74 -1.18 -9.11
CA THR A 80 -9.93 -0.02 -8.75
C THR A 80 -8.59 -0.45 -8.14
N LEU A 81 -8.60 -1.37 -7.18
CA LEU A 81 -7.39 -1.84 -6.50
C LEU A 81 -6.43 -2.55 -7.46
N THR A 82 -6.95 -3.44 -8.31
CA THR A 82 -6.12 -4.24 -9.21
C THR A 82 -5.61 -3.42 -10.40
N GLU A 83 -6.48 -2.66 -11.08
CA GLU A 83 -6.12 -1.97 -12.32
C GLU A 83 -5.37 -0.66 -12.07
N LYS A 84 -5.81 0.16 -11.11
CA LYS A 84 -5.19 1.48 -10.86
C LYS A 84 -3.91 1.36 -10.03
N TYR A 85 -3.89 0.48 -9.03
CA TYR A 85 -2.78 0.42 -8.06
C TYR A 85 -1.93 -0.84 -8.17
N GLY A 86 -2.31 -1.79 -9.02
CA GLY A 86 -1.57 -3.04 -9.21
C GLY A 86 -1.59 -3.96 -7.98
N VAL A 87 -2.63 -3.86 -7.14
CA VAL A 87 -2.78 -4.72 -5.97
C VAL A 87 -3.06 -6.15 -6.45
N LYS A 88 -2.31 -7.13 -5.92
CA LYS A 88 -2.53 -8.54 -6.26
C LYS A 88 -3.76 -9.07 -5.53
N LEU A 89 -4.70 -9.64 -6.27
CA LEU A 89 -5.85 -10.35 -5.71
C LEU A 89 -5.46 -11.79 -5.39
N TYR A 90 -5.93 -12.28 -4.24
CA TYR A 90 -5.79 -13.66 -3.79
C TYR A 90 -7.16 -14.31 -3.63
N GLU A 91 -7.23 -15.61 -3.92
CA GLU A 91 -8.48 -16.39 -3.84
C GLU A 91 -8.79 -16.84 -2.40
N THR A 92 -7.75 -16.98 -1.56
CA THR A 92 -7.87 -17.33 -0.15
C THR A 92 -7.05 -16.39 0.73
N ILE A 93 -7.42 -16.28 2.01
CA ILE A 93 -6.66 -15.46 2.98
C ILE A 93 -5.31 -16.14 3.27
N GLU A 94 -5.27 -17.47 3.30
CA GLU A 94 -4.09 -18.27 3.56
C GLU A 94 -3.00 -18.06 2.50
N GLU A 95 -3.35 -17.95 1.22
CA GLU A 95 -2.40 -17.63 0.15
C GLU A 95 -1.86 -16.19 0.22
N MET A 96 -2.54 -15.32 0.97
CA MET A 96 -2.16 -13.92 1.15
C MET A 96 -1.14 -13.71 2.28
N CYS A 97 -1.07 -14.63 3.26
CA CYS A 97 -0.19 -14.56 4.44
C CYS A 97 1.22 -15.12 4.16
#